data_AF-A0A1Q9F6P4-F1
#
_entry.id   AF-A0A1Q9F6P4-F1
#
_cell.length_a   1.000
_cell.length_b   1.000
_cell.length_c   1.000
_cell.angle_alpha   90.00
_cell.angle_beta   90.00
_cell.angle_gamma   90.00
#
_symmetry.space_group_name_H-M   'P 1'
#
loop_
_entity.id
_entity.type
_entity.pdbx_description
1 polymer ?
#
loop_
_entity_poly.entity_id
_entity_poly.type
_entity_poly.pdbx_seq_one_letter_code
_entity_poly.pdbx_strand_id
1 'polypeptide(L)'
;MEVSHGAVALAGLVIGLWLQGRSSEPEVARPCSCHCACAVPDKASGDSHWLWLGVLIILLLLGANLALVCRVSFKKHDSGAQEFTFSLKGKPGKGLYGAGKGLQILDQVIVGQVQDDEYMIITPDYDIYVEELAMHNPDLAYLWRSPDGRVPRGLPGHQIYGFAPMTAAEYARLMQAGRAELDAELARRGLAGPGAAVVPAAAGGAAAVVAPVVAGGVAGPAGGGVAAAVVRAAAGASGPGAGDLSGQGLVWVAAESTGGFVYGEPVVGVAAAQADGARTVHTLGDGSQIFCMCISEGGVVNFNNRPSACDRRILEVRFNALGSPERPLSEVVAASKEYDMKWKMVGPRTTLWCLSYLSVEGLGFEAHHERFRQLCKVDAGAWGIQEHFQVSMFLRQLVQVDQLDACNSYGIELMFRRVQTIEYAHSERARENESRSVGGKLSLEEQYTFGSLVRQAGTLMICPSLLEHVKSEVEKDVQLSKNMRKAREERELARKNKKKDDP
;
A
#
# COMPACT_ATOMS: atom_id res chain seq x y z
N MET A 1 10.42 -4.71 20.39
CA MET A 1 11.53 -3.74 20.33
C MET A 1 12.35 -4.05 19.11
N GLU A 2 12.38 -3.11 18.17
CA GLU A 2 13.15 -3.24 16.95
C GLU A 2 14.65 -3.25 17.24
N VAL A 3 15.40 -4.01 16.44
CA VAL A 3 16.88 -4.13 16.50
C VAL A 3 17.56 -2.75 16.46
N SER A 4 16.87 -1.74 15.93
CA SER A 4 17.26 -0.33 15.91
C SER A 4 17.57 0.24 17.30
N HIS A 5 16.80 -0.10 18.34
CA HIS A 5 16.99 0.48 19.68
C HIS A 5 18.20 -0.13 20.39
N GLY A 6 18.43 -1.43 20.20
CA GLY A 6 19.63 -2.10 20.70
C GLY A 6 20.89 -1.61 20.00
N ALA A 7 20.83 -1.37 18.68
CA ALA A 7 21.95 -0.82 17.91
C ALA A 7 22.31 0.61 18.34
N VAL A 8 21.30 1.46 18.60
CA VAL A 8 21.53 2.84 19.09
C VAL A 8 22.14 2.84 20.49
N ALA A 9 21.69 1.96 21.39
CA ALA A 9 22.26 1.84 22.73
C ALA A 9 23.72 1.33 22.69
N LEU A 10 24.02 0.34 21.84
CA LEU A 10 25.37 -0.19 21.67
C LEU A 10 26.30 0.86 21.05
N ALA A 11 25.82 1.61 20.06
CA ALA A 11 26.56 2.70 19.44
C ALA A 11 26.87 3.83 20.45
N GLY A 12 25.90 4.18 21.30
CA GLY A 12 26.10 5.16 22.38
C GLY A 12 27.19 4.73 23.37
N LEU A 13 27.22 3.44 23.74
CA LEU A 13 28.24 2.88 24.62
C LEU A 13 29.64 2.93 23.99
N VAL A 14 29.77 2.54 22.72
CA VAL A 14 31.05 2.55 22.00
C VAL A 14 31.57 3.98 21.82
N ILE A 15 30.69 4.94 21.48
CA ILE A 15 31.05 6.35 21.36
C ILE A 15 31.50 6.93 22.70
N GLY A 16 30.80 6.60 23.80
CA GLY A 16 31.17 7.02 25.14
C GLY A 16 32.57 6.54 25.55
N LEU A 17 32.85 5.24 25.32
CA LEU A 17 34.16 4.66 25.60
C LEU A 17 35.27 5.27 24.72
N TRP A 18 34.97 5.57 23.46
CA TRP A 18 35.93 6.17 22.54
C TRP A 18 36.28 7.62 22.90
N LEU A 19 35.28 8.42 23.31
CA LEU A 19 35.49 9.80 23.73
C LEU A 19 36.27 9.90 25.05
N GLN A 20 36.13 8.91 25.93
CA GLN A 20 36.82 8.88 27.21
C GLN A 20 38.33 8.63 27.08
N GLY A 21 38.77 7.96 26.01
CA GLY A 21 40.19 7.73 25.71
C GLY A 21 40.96 8.94 25.20
N ARG A 22 40.30 10.09 24.97
CA ARG A 22 40.92 11.30 24.39
C ARG A 22 41.17 12.45 25.37
N SER A 23 40.80 12.33 26.65
CA SER A 23 41.08 13.37 27.64
C SER A 23 42.26 13.00 28.54
N SER A 24 43.47 13.28 28.08
CA SER A 24 44.59 13.77 28.90
C SER A 24 45.78 14.08 27.99
N GLU A 25 45.82 15.28 27.43
CA GLU A 25 47.13 15.89 27.20
C GLU A 25 47.73 16.20 28.59
N PRO A 26 48.93 15.70 28.92
CA PRO A 26 49.61 16.10 30.14
C PRO A 26 49.97 17.59 30.02
N GLU A 27 49.50 18.38 30.98
CA GLU A 27 49.93 19.77 31.17
C GLU A 27 51.46 19.80 31.31
N VAL A 28 52.14 20.39 30.31
CA VAL A 28 53.59 20.58 30.32
C VAL A 28 53.92 21.54 31.46
N ALA A 29 54.42 20.99 32.56
CA ALA A 29 54.95 21.75 33.68
C ALA A 29 56.07 22.68 33.17
N ARG A 30 55.84 24.00 33.29
CA ARG A 30 56.91 25.00 33.11
C ARG A 30 57.98 24.74 34.19
N PRO A 31 59.28 24.66 33.84
CA PRO A 31 60.31 24.63 34.87
C PRO A 31 60.30 25.98 35.60
N CYS A 32 60.06 25.94 36.91
CA CYS A 32 60.29 27.07 37.79
C CYS A 32 61.80 27.35 37.84
N SER A 33 62.18 28.61 37.63
CA SER A 33 63.57 29.09 37.67
C SER A 33 64.10 29.23 39.10
N CYS A 34 63.75 28.31 40.00
CA CYS A 34 64.30 28.27 41.36
C CYS A 34 64.93 26.91 41.65
N HIS A 35 66.21 26.92 42.02
CA HIS A 35 66.97 25.79 42.55
C HIS A 35 66.46 25.39 43.94
N CYS A 36 65.20 24.93 44.03
CA CYS A 36 64.61 24.46 45.28
C CYS A 36 64.03 23.06 45.05
N ALA A 37 64.61 22.07 45.72
CA ALA A 37 64.12 20.71 45.76
C ALA A 37 62.72 20.65 46.41
N CYS A 38 61.68 20.43 45.61
CA CYS A 38 60.33 20.19 46.10
C CYS A 38 59.86 18.81 45.61
N ALA A 39 59.89 17.85 46.52
CA ALA A 39 59.35 16.51 46.35
C ALA A 39 57.83 16.56 46.10
N VAL A 40 57.37 15.95 45.02
CA VAL A 40 55.94 15.72 44.76
C VAL A 40 55.61 14.31 45.26
N PRO A 41 54.64 14.13 46.17
CA PRO A 41 54.29 12.80 46.68
C PRO A 41 53.53 11.98 45.63
N ASP A 42 53.84 10.68 45.58
CA ASP A 42 53.21 9.71 44.69
C ASP A 42 51.67 9.72 44.86
N LYS A 43 50.96 9.95 43.75
CA LYS A 43 49.50 9.82 43.70
C LYS A 43 49.13 8.35 43.91
N ALA A 44 48.50 8.07 45.03
CA ALA A 44 47.89 6.79 45.37
C ALA A 44 47.00 6.28 44.23
N SER A 45 47.18 5.00 43.87
CA SER A 45 46.34 4.25 42.95
C SER A 45 44.91 4.20 43.47
N GLY A 46 44.05 5.06 42.91
CA GLY A 46 42.62 5.07 43.17
C GLY A 46 42.00 3.76 42.70
N ASP A 47 41.64 2.94 43.68
CA ASP A 47 41.10 1.60 43.55
C ASP A 47 39.79 1.61 42.73
N SER A 48 39.75 0.85 41.63
CA SER A 48 38.73 0.88 40.57
C SER A 48 37.37 0.22 40.93
N HIS A 49 37.03 0.12 42.20
CA HIS A 49 35.83 -0.61 42.66
C HIS A 49 34.52 0.03 42.18
N TRP A 50 34.51 1.34 41.93
CA TRP A 50 33.32 2.05 41.45
C TRP A 50 32.92 1.70 40.01
N LEU A 51 33.88 1.33 39.15
CA LEU A 51 33.62 0.90 37.78
C LEU A 51 32.92 -0.47 37.75
N TRP A 52 33.40 -1.40 38.57
CA TRP A 52 32.81 -2.73 38.69
C TRP A 52 31.42 -2.70 39.31
N LEU A 53 31.21 -1.81 40.29
CA LEU A 53 29.88 -1.58 40.86
C LEU A 53 28.89 -1.06 39.80
N GLY A 54 29.32 -0.12 38.94
CA GLY A 54 28.51 0.40 37.85
C GLY A 54 28.11 -0.66 36.83
N VAL A 55 29.05 -1.52 36.42
CA VAL A 55 28.78 -2.63 35.48
C VAL A 55 27.79 -3.64 36.08
N LEU A 56 27.95 -3.99 37.36
CA LEU A 56 27.05 -4.92 38.05
C LEU A 56 25.60 -4.39 38.09
N ILE A 57 25.43 -3.10 38.38
CA ILE A 57 24.11 -2.45 38.42
C ILE A 57 23.44 -2.47 37.04
N ILE A 58 24.18 -2.21 35.97
CA ILE A 58 23.65 -2.23 34.59
C ILE A 58 23.20 -3.65 34.21
N LEU A 59 23.99 -4.68 34.54
CA LEU A 59 23.62 -6.07 34.26
C LEU A 59 22.38 -6.52 35.04
N LEU A 60 22.25 -6.11 36.30
CA LEU A 60 21.06 -6.36 37.11
C LEU A 60 19.80 -5.71 36.52
N LEU A 61 19.91 -4.45 36.06
CA LEU A 61 18.79 -3.74 35.43
C LEU A 61 18.39 -4.35 34.09
N LEU A 62 19.36 -4.79 33.28
CA LEU A 62 19.09 -5.51 32.03
C LEU A 62 18.41 -6.86 32.29
N GLY A 63 18.88 -7.62 33.29
CA GLY A 63 18.27 -8.88 33.69
C GLY A 63 16.84 -8.72 34.20
N ALA A 64 16.58 -7.71 35.03
CA ALA A 64 15.25 -7.40 35.53
C ALA A 64 14.28 -6.98 34.42
N ASN A 65 14.73 -6.15 33.47
CA ASN A 65 13.92 -5.78 32.31
C ASN A 65 13.66 -6.96 31.37
N LEU A 66 14.62 -7.86 31.17
CA LEU A 66 14.44 -9.07 30.38
C LEU A 66 13.40 -10.00 31.03
N ALA A 67 13.44 -10.16 32.36
CA ALA A 67 12.47 -10.94 33.11
C ALA A 67 11.05 -10.34 33.06
N LEU A 68 10.91 -9.01 32.99
CA LEU A 68 9.61 -8.35 32.83
C LEU A 68 9.01 -8.53 31.42
N VAL A 69 9.86 -8.75 30.42
CA VAL A 69 9.44 -8.95 29.02
C VAL A 69 9.18 -10.42 28.71
N CYS A 70 9.93 -11.34 29.32
CA CYS A 70 9.84 -12.79 29.12
C CYS A 70 9.00 -13.45 30.23
N ARG A 71 7.74 -13.80 29.92
CA ARG A 71 6.90 -14.60 30.81
C ARG A 71 7.14 -16.08 30.55
N VAL A 72 7.70 -16.78 31.53
CA VAL A 72 7.79 -18.25 31.53
C VAL A 72 6.65 -18.79 32.37
N SER A 73 5.80 -19.64 31.80
CA SER A 73 4.73 -20.32 32.53
C SER A 73 4.97 -21.82 32.50
N PHE A 74 4.90 -22.42 33.69
CA PHE A 74 5.09 -23.85 33.88
C PHE A 74 3.75 -24.47 34.28
N LYS A 75 3.30 -25.45 33.51
CA LYS A 75 2.10 -26.24 33.84
C LYS A 75 2.47 -27.70 33.91
N LYS A 76 2.13 -28.32 35.05
CA LYS A 76 2.14 -29.77 35.22
C LYS A 76 0.75 -30.29 34.93
N HIS A 77 0.66 -31.23 34.00
CA HIS A 77 -0.57 -31.97 33.75
C HIS A 77 -0.61 -33.24 34.61
N ASP A 78 -1.81 -33.66 34.98
CA ASP A 78 -2.04 -34.86 35.80
C ASP A 78 -1.57 -36.16 35.11
N SER A 79 -1.32 -36.11 33.80
CA SER A 79 -0.70 -37.20 33.02
C SER A 79 0.82 -37.35 33.23
N GLY A 80 1.44 -36.50 34.05
CA GLY A 80 2.89 -36.51 34.32
C GLY A 80 3.73 -35.73 33.31
N ALA A 81 3.12 -35.23 32.22
CA ALA A 81 3.80 -34.37 31.26
C ALA A 81 3.97 -32.94 31.82
N GLN A 82 5.14 -32.36 31.56
CA GLN A 82 5.49 -31.00 31.97
C GLN A 82 5.57 -30.11 30.74
N GLU A 83 4.84 -28.99 30.74
CA GLU A 83 4.87 -28.00 29.67
C GLU A 83 5.51 -26.70 30.14
N PHE A 84 6.43 -26.18 29.33
CA PHE A 84 7.06 -24.88 29.50
C PHE A 84 6.64 -23.95 28.36
N THR A 85 5.93 -22.87 28.70
CA THR A 85 5.54 -21.84 27.72
C THR A 85 6.38 -20.60 27.93
N PHE A 86 7.07 -20.16 26.88
CA PHE A 86 7.85 -18.91 26.85
C PHE A 86 7.12 -17.86 26.00
N SER A 87 6.65 -16.78 26.62
CA SER A 87 5.93 -15.70 25.94
C SER A 87 6.64 -14.37 26.13
N LEU A 88 6.97 -13.67 25.03
CA LEU A 88 7.44 -12.28 25.08
C LEU A 88 6.26 -11.31 24.95
N LYS A 89 6.16 -10.36 25.88
CA LYS A 89 5.10 -9.35 25.90
C LYS A 89 5.19 -8.45 24.64
N GLY A 90 4.13 -8.45 23.82
CA GLY A 90 4.00 -7.59 22.64
C GLY A 90 4.00 -8.30 21.27
N LYS A 91 4.09 -9.64 21.23
CA LYS A 91 3.72 -10.43 20.05
C LYS A 91 2.83 -11.59 20.52
N PRO A 92 1.71 -11.91 19.85
CA PRO A 92 0.98 -13.14 20.14
C PRO A 92 1.97 -14.29 19.96
N GLY A 93 2.13 -15.10 21.01
CA GLY A 93 3.03 -16.25 20.97
C GLY A 93 2.63 -17.12 19.78
N LYS A 94 3.59 -17.41 18.90
CA LYS A 94 3.41 -18.43 17.86
C LYS A 94 3.12 -19.73 18.59
N GLY A 95 1.88 -20.20 18.50
CA GLY A 95 1.50 -21.55 18.89
C GLY A 95 2.35 -22.58 18.14
N LEU A 96 2.43 -23.78 18.73
CA LEU A 96 3.09 -25.00 18.26
C LEU A 96 3.76 -24.94 16.88
N TYR A 97 5.09 -25.10 16.88
CA TYR A 97 5.83 -25.54 15.70
C TYR A 97 5.24 -26.85 15.15
N GLY A 98 4.85 -26.87 13.88
CA GLY A 98 4.87 -28.10 13.07
C GLY A 98 3.57 -28.61 12.44
N ALA A 99 2.40 -27.99 12.67
CA ALA A 99 1.21 -28.30 11.88
C ALA A 99 0.84 -27.08 11.04
N GLY A 100 0.98 -27.18 9.72
CA GLY A 100 0.29 -26.25 8.83
C GLY A 100 -1.19 -26.36 9.16
N LYS A 101 -1.83 -25.27 9.62
CA LYS A 101 -3.28 -25.20 9.56
C LYS A 101 -3.62 -25.44 8.09
N GLY A 102 -4.32 -26.53 7.79
CA GLY A 102 -4.80 -26.75 6.43
C GLY A 102 -5.58 -25.52 5.98
N LEU A 103 -5.46 -25.16 4.71
CA LEU A 103 -6.20 -24.04 4.14
C LEU A 103 -7.69 -24.36 4.25
N GLN A 104 -8.39 -23.70 5.17
CA GLN A 104 -9.81 -23.93 5.44
C GLN A 104 -10.64 -22.85 4.75
N ILE A 105 -11.64 -23.26 3.98
CA ILE A 105 -12.58 -22.33 3.35
C ILE A 105 -13.71 -22.08 4.35
N LEU A 106 -13.78 -20.85 4.86
CA LEU A 106 -14.77 -20.42 5.84
C LEU A 106 -15.90 -19.67 5.14
N ASP A 107 -17.14 -20.02 5.43
CA ASP A 107 -18.31 -19.21 5.09
C ASP A 107 -18.65 -18.30 6.27
N GLN A 108 -18.70 -16.99 6.04
CA GLN A 108 -18.90 -15.98 7.08
C GLN A 108 -19.99 -15.00 6.63
N VAL A 109 -20.83 -14.57 7.57
CA VAL A 109 -21.85 -13.54 7.31
C VAL A 109 -21.31 -12.17 7.70
N ILE A 110 -21.25 -11.25 6.74
CA ILE A 110 -20.89 -9.86 6.99
C ILE A 110 -22.13 -9.10 7.44
N VAL A 111 -22.08 -8.55 8.66
CA VAL A 111 -23.20 -7.80 9.25
C VAL A 111 -23.14 -6.33 8.84
N GLY A 112 -21.94 -5.75 8.86
CA GLY A 112 -21.71 -4.34 8.54
C GLY A 112 -20.24 -3.96 8.69
N GLN A 113 -19.89 -2.80 8.15
CA GLN A 113 -18.54 -2.26 8.19
C GLN A 113 -18.33 -1.46 9.48
N VAL A 114 -17.21 -1.67 10.16
CA VAL A 114 -16.83 -0.91 11.35
C VAL A 114 -16.04 0.33 10.93
N GLN A 115 -14.89 0.13 10.28
CA GLN A 115 -14.02 1.19 9.77
C GLN A 115 -13.06 0.61 8.71
N ASP A 116 -12.80 1.33 7.62
CA ASP A 116 -11.89 0.91 6.55
C ASP A 116 -12.13 -0.54 6.07
N ASP A 117 -11.19 -1.46 6.20
CA ASP A 117 -11.36 -2.87 5.80
C ASP A 117 -11.81 -3.80 6.95
N GLU A 118 -12.19 -3.25 8.11
CA GLU A 118 -12.70 -4.01 9.25
C GLU A 118 -14.23 -4.16 9.21
N TYR A 119 -14.70 -5.40 9.35
CA TYR A 119 -16.11 -5.75 9.30
C TYR A 119 -16.52 -6.53 10.54
N MET A 120 -17.76 -6.30 10.98
CA MET A 120 -18.41 -7.20 11.94
C MET A 120 -18.88 -8.44 11.19
N ILE A 121 -18.37 -9.59 11.58
CA ILE A 121 -18.69 -10.87 10.95
C ILE A 121 -19.31 -11.84 11.94
N ILE A 122 -19.98 -12.85 11.39
CA ILE A 122 -20.49 -13.99 12.13
C ILE A 122 -19.92 -15.27 11.51
N THR A 123 -19.34 -16.14 12.34
CA THR A 123 -18.79 -17.43 11.91
C THR A 123 -19.85 -18.54 11.94
N PRO A 124 -19.59 -19.70 11.30
CA PRO A 124 -20.49 -20.86 11.38
C PRO A 124 -20.75 -21.37 12.80
N ASP A 125 -19.83 -21.08 13.73
CA ASP A 125 -19.93 -21.39 15.16
C ASP A 125 -20.75 -20.35 15.95
N TYR A 126 -21.30 -19.36 15.24
CA TYR A 126 -22.06 -18.23 15.78
C TYR A 126 -21.23 -17.26 16.64
N ASP A 127 -19.91 -17.26 16.48
CA ASP A 127 -19.06 -16.23 17.07
C ASP A 127 -19.25 -14.91 16.31
N ILE A 128 -19.38 -13.82 17.04
CA ILE A 128 -19.56 -12.47 16.52
C ILE A 128 -18.35 -11.64 16.93
N TYR A 129 -17.56 -11.20 15.98
CA TYR A 129 -16.38 -10.38 16.24
C TYR A 129 -15.99 -9.53 15.02
N VAL A 130 -15.07 -8.60 15.26
CA VAL A 130 -14.50 -7.75 14.21
C VAL A 130 -13.34 -8.47 13.53
N GLU A 131 -13.40 -8.62 12.22
CA GLU A 131 -12.32 -9.19 11.41
C GLU A 131 -11.90 -8.19 10.32
N GLU A 132 -10.60 -8.11 10.06
CA GLU A 132 -10.03 -7.34 8.96
C GLU A 132 -10.16 -8.14 7.66
N LEU A 133 -11.14 -7.79 6.83
CA LEU A 133 -11.41 -8.47 5.56
C LEU A 133 -10.70 -7.75 4.41
N ALA A 134 -9.37 -7.71 4.51
CA ALA A 134 -8.51 -7.10 3.51
C ALA A 134 -7.63 -8.14 2.81
N MET A 135 -7.35 -7.95 1.51
CA MET A 135 -6.46 -8.84 0.77
C MET A 135 -5.00 -8.80 1.24
N HIS A 136 -4.63 -7.80 2.04
CA HIS A 136 -3.31 -7.69 2.65
C HIS A 136 -3.26 -8.35 4.05
N ASN A 137 -4.38 -8.82 4.59
CA ASN A 137 -4.42 -9.59 5.82
C ASN A 137 -3.70 -10.94 5.57
N PRO A 138 -2.57 -11.23 6.24
CA PRO A 138 -1.81 -12.46 6.02
C PRO A 138 -2.56 -13.73 6.43
N ASP A 139 -3.65 -13.61 7.20
CA ASP A 139 -4.49 -14.72 7.61
C ASP A 139 -5.50 -15.13 6.51
N LEU A 140 -5.68 -14.30 5.47
CA LEU A 140 -6.61 -14.54 4.36
C LEU A 140 -5.85 -14.78 3.05
N ALA A 141 -5.98 -15.99 2.50
CA ALA A 141 -5.45 -16.29 1.15
C ALA A 141 -6.33 -15.70 0.04
N TYR A 142 -7.65 -15.67 0.26
CA TYR A 142 -8.62 -15.21 -0.73
C TYR A 142 -9.92 -14.76 -0.06
N LEU A 143 -10.48 -13.63 -0.51
CA LEU A 143 -11.78 -13.14 -0.07
C LEU A 143 -12.75 -13.12 -1.25
N TRP A 144 -13.96 -13.66 -1.04
CA TRP A 144 -15.04 -13.58 -2.01
C TRP A 144 -16.34 -13.21 -1.31
N ARG A 145 -17.02 -12.17 -1.81
CA ARG A 145 -18.27 -11.67 -1.22
C ARG A 145 -19.46 -12.16 -2.05
N SER A 146 -20.38 -12.86 -1.38
CA SER A 146 -21.65 -13.30 -1.96
C SER A 146 -22.77 -12.32 -1.63
N PRO A 147 -23.43 -11.69 -2.61
CA PRO A 147 -24.61 -10.86 -2.34
C PRO A 147 -25.84 -11.69 -1.91
N ASP A 148 -25.92 -12.95 -2.33
CA ASP A 148 -27.07 -13.83 -2.17
C ASP A 148 -26.78 -15.04 -1.26
N GLY A 149 -25.63 -15.05 -0.57
CA GLY A 149 -25.22 -16.16 0.30
C GLY A 149 -24.91 -17.45 -0.46
N ARG A 150 -24.87 -17.41 -1.79
CA ARG A 150 -24.46 -18.56 -2.59
C ARG A 150 -22.96 -18.74 -2.50
N VAL A 151 -22.53 -19.97 -2.28
CA VAL A 151 -21.12 -20.35 -2.40
C VAL A 151 -20.62 -20.07 -3.83
N PRO A 152 -19.35 -19.63 -4.01
CA PRO A 152 -18.76 -19.52 -5.34
C PRO A 152 -18.94 -20.79 -6.16
N ARG A 153 -19.31 -20.65 -7.43
CA ARG A 153 -19.39 -21.79 -8.34
C ARG A 153 -18.06 -22.54 -8.36
N GLY A 154 -18.15 -23.87 -8.32
CA GLY A 154 -16.98 -24.73 -8.45
C GLY A 154 -16.27 -25.09 -7.15
N LEU A 155 -16.76 -24.65 -5.99
CA LEU A 155 -16.29 -25.14 -4.69
C LEU A 155 -17.09 -26.39 -4.24
N PRO A 156 -16.41 -27.50 -3.91
CA PRO A 156 -17.09 -28.64 -3.32
C PRO A 156 -17.61 -28.31 -1.92
N GLY A 157 -18.89 -28.54 -1.65
CA GLY A 157 -19.52 -28.19 -0.37
C GLY A 157 -18.84 -28.81 0.86
N HIS A 158 -18.23 -30.00 0.72
CA HIS A 158 -17.52 -30.68 1.82
C HIS A 158 -16.19 -30.01 2.21
N GLN A 159 -15.67 -29.09 1.38
CA GLN A 159 -14.46 -28.32 1.67
C GLN A 159 -14.78 -26.99 2.37
N ILE A 160 -16.07 -26.68 2.53
CA ILE A 160 -16.54 -25.43 3.11
C ILE A 160 -16.95 -25.71 4.53
N TYR A 161 -16.29 -25.02 5.45
CA TYR A 161 -16.78 -24.88 6.80
C TYR A 161 -17.81 -23.75 6.81
N GLY A 162 -19.08 -24.12 6.68
CA GLY A 162 -20.19 -23.17 6.61
C GLY A 162 -21.30 -23.47 7.59
N PHE A 163 -22.28 -22.57 7.63
CA PHE A 163 -23.37 -22.64 8.57
C PHE A 163 -24.17 -23.94 8.44
N ALA A 164 -24.56 -24.51 9.58
CA ALA A 164 -25.57 -25.55 9.60
C ALA A 164 -26.89 -25.01 9.00
N PRO A 165 -27.72 -25.86 8.35
CA PRO A 165 -29.01 -25.44 7.86
C PRO A 165 -29.82 -24.77 8.98
N MET A 166 -30.25 -23.53 8.74
CA MET A 166 -30.97 -22.72 9.72
C MET A 166 -32.28 -22.20 9.13
N THR A 167 -33.25 -21.99 10.01
CA THR A 167 -34.53 -21.37 9.65
C THR A 167 -34.35 -19.86 9.41
N ALA A 168 -35.27 -19.26 8.65
CA ALA A 168 -35.28 -17.81 8.45
C ALA A 168 -35.38 -17.03 9.78
N ALA A 169 -36.05 -17.60 10.79
CA ALA A 169 -36.17 -17.00 12.11
C ALA A 169 -34.84 -17.03 12.89
N GLU A 170 -34.08 -18.12 12.80
CA GLU A 170 -32.75 -18.23 13.41
C GLU A 170 -31.76 -17.29 12.73
N TYR A 171 -31.77 -17.22 11.41
CA TYR A 171 -30.96 -16.26 10.65
C TYR A 171 -31.28 -14.81 11.04
N ALA A 172 -32.56 -14.45 11.16
CA ALA A 172 -32.98 -13.12 11.56
C ALA A 172 -32.50 -12.76 12.98
N ARG A 173 -32.55 -13.71 13.93
CA ARG A 173 -32.02 -13.52 15.29
C ARG A 173 -30.50 -13.33 15.28
N LEU A 174 -29.79 -14.11 14.46
CA LEU A 174 -28.35 -14.02 14.33
C LEU A 174 -27.93 -12.65 13.76
N MET A 175 -28.61 -12.19 12.72
CA MET A 175 -28.41 -10.85 12.15
C MET A 175 -28.74 -9.73 13.15
N GLN A 176 -29.76 -9.91 13.99
CA GLN A 176 -30.10 -8.94 15.04
C GLN A 176 -29.01 -8.88 16.12
N ALA A 177 -28.48 -10.03 16.54
CA ALA A 177 -27.36 -10.10 17.49
C ALA A 177 -26.09 -9.44 16.92
N GLY A 178 -25.75 -9.75 15.66
CA GLY A 178 -24.62 -9.14 14.98
C GLY A 178 -24.74 -7.62 14.87
N ARG A 179 -25.95 -7.10 14.57
CA ARG A 179 -26.20 -5.65 14.50
C ARG A 179 -26.04 -4.98 15.85
N ALA A 180 -26.54 -5.60 16.92
CA ALA A 180 -26.38 -5.07 18.27
C ALA A 180 -24.88 -4.99 18.66
N GLU A 181 -24.08 -6.00 18.32
CA GLU A 181 -22.63 -5.96 18.59
C GLU A 181 -21.89 -4.95 17.70
N LEU A 182 -22.31 -4.80 16.44
CA LEU A 182 -21.78 -3.76 15.55
C LEU A 182 -22.04 -2.36 16.11
N ASP A 183 -23.26 -2.08 16.54
CA ASP A 183 -23.62 -0.78 17.14
C ASP A 183 -22.83 -0.53 18.43
N ALA A 184 -22.65 -1.56 19.27
CA ALA A 184 -21.83 -1.49 20.47
C ALA A 184 -20.35 -1.22 20.12
N GLU A 185 -19.80 -1.86 19.09
CA GLU A 185 -18.41 -1.67 18.66
C GLU A 185 -18.18 -0.26 18.07
N LEU A 186 -19.10 0.23 17.25
CA LEU A 186 -19.07 1.60 16.75
C LEU A 186 -19.13 2.61 17.90
N ALA A 187 -19.96 2.35 18.92
CA ALA A 187 -20.00 3.18 20.13
C ALA A 187 -18.69 3.12 20.93
N ARG A 188 -18.09 1.93 21.12
CA ARG A 188 -16.77 1.75 21.78
C ARG A 188 -15.67 2.57 21.09
N ARG A 189 -15.72 2.67 19.76
CA ARG A 189 -14.73 3.40 18.94
C ARG A 189 -15.06 4.88 18.72
N GLY A 190 -16.19 5.37 19.23
CA GLY A 190 -16.64 6.75 18.99
C GLY A 190 -17.02 7.03 17.53
N LEU A 191 -17.32 5.98 16.76
CA LEU A 191 -17.72 6.04 15.35
C LEU A 191 -19.25 6.07 15.17
N ALA A 192 -20.01 5.94 16.27
CA ALA A 192 -21.45 6.07 16.24
C ALA A 192 -21.86 7.48 15.78
N GLY A 193 -22.56 7.56 14.65
CA GLY A 193 -23.08 8.83 14.13
C GLY A 193 -24.09 9.47 15.09
N PRO A 194 -24.28 10.81 15.04
CA PRO A 194 -25.30 11.48 15.84
C PRO A 194 -26.70 11.05 15.36
N GLY A 195 -27.30 10.06 16.01
CA GLY A 195 -28.69 9.66 15.71
C GLY A 195 -29.14 8.25 16.12
N ALA A 196 -28.26 7.33 16.52
CA ALA A 196 -28.69 5.98 16.92
C ALA A 196 -29.17 5.94 18.39
N ALA A 197 -30.36 6.44 18.64
CA ALA A 197 -31.07 6.21 19.90
C ALA A 197 -31.59 4.77 19.94
N VAL A 198 -31.21 4.03 20.98
CA VAL A 198 -31.70 2.69 21.30
C VAL A 198 -33.21 2.73 21.51
N VAL A 199 -33.98 2.08 20.64
CA VAL A 199 -35.42 1.83 20.86
C VAL A 199 -35.57 0.42 21.46
N PRO A 200 -36.17 0.26 22.66
CA PRO A 200 -36.37 -1.06 23.24
C PRO A 200 -37.49 -1.81 22.52
N ALA A 201 -37.30 -3.13 22.39
CA ALA A 201 -38.16 -4.06 21.69
C ALA A 201 -39.58 -4.14 22.28
N ALA A 202 -40.59 -4.11 21.41
CA ALA A 202 -41.97 -4.47 21.74
C ALA A 202 -42.34 -5.80 21.08
N ALA A 203 -42.89 -6.70 21.89
CA ALA A 203 -43.31 -8.04 21.54
C ALA A 203 -44.64 -8.08 20.75
N GLY A 204 -44.79 -9.10 19.91
CA GLY A 204 -46.09 -9.71 19.59
C GLY A 204 -46.44 -9.79 18.10
N GLY A 205 -46.81 -11.00 17.64
CA GLY A 205 -47.61 -11.20 16.44
C GLY A 205 -47.18 -12.37 15.56
N ALA A 206 -47.94 -13.47 15.61
CA ALA A 206 -47.76 -14.71 14.85
C ALA A 206 -48.39 -14.66 13.44
N ALA A 207 -48.18 -15.78 12.70
CA ALA A 207 -48.79 -16.22 11.43
C ALA A 207 -48.00 -15.83 10.16
N ALA A 208 -47.78 -16.68 9.14
CA ALA A 208 -48.30 -18.01 8.82
C ALA A 208 -47.34 -18.80 7.90
N VAL A 209 -47.55 -20.11 7.95
CA VAL A 209 -47.02 -21.25 7.19
C VAL A 209 -47.18 -21.11 5.67
N VAL A 210 -46.18 -21.52 4.86
CA VAL A 210 -46.33 -22.38 3.66
C VAL A 210 -45.00 -23.11 3.37
N ALA A 211 -45.02 -24.45 3.41
CA ALA A 211 -43.99 -25.34 2.86
C ALA A 211 -44.33 -25.74 1.40
N PRO A 212 -43.35 -26.17 0.59
CA PRO A 212 -43.40 -27.58 0.16
C PRO A 212 -41.99 -28.24 0.07
N VAL A 213 -41.83 -29.45 0.63
CA VAL A 213 -41.85 -30.79 -0.02
C VAL A 213 -40.43 -31.33 -0.29
N VAL A 214 -40.19 -32.49 0.30
CA VAL A 214 -38.96 -33.29 0.27
C VAL A 214 -39.08 -34.37 -0.82
N ALA A 215 -37.98 -34.63 -1.53
CA ALA A 215 -37.63 -35.94 -2.10
C ALA A 215 -36.08 -35.94 -2.21
N GLY A 216 -35.28 -36.83 -1.63
CA GLY A 216 -35.49 -38.21 -1.22
C GLY A 216 -34.75 -39.13 -2.20
N GLY A 217 -33.51 -39.52 -1.88
CA GLY A 217 -32.74 -40.51 -2.67
C GLY A 217 -31.37 -40.83 -2.06
N VAL A 218 -31.18 -42.09 -1.68
CA VAL A 218 -30.09 -42.68 -0.87
C VAL A 218 -29.19 -43.60 -1.71
N ALA A 219 -27.88 -43.64 -1.40
CA ALA A 219 -26.88 -44.74 -1.55
C ALA A 219 -25.48 -44.08 -1.66
N GLY A 220 -24.36 -44.47 -1.04
CA GLY A 220 -23.82 -45.75 -0.54
C GLY A 220 -22.35 -45.85 -1.03
N PRO A 221 -21.33 -46.28 -0.26
CA PRO A 221 -19.95 -45.77 -0.36
C PRO A 221 -18.87 -46.72 -0.95
N ALA A 222 -17.61 -46.23 -0.96
CA ALA A 222 -16.30 -46.87 -1.20
C ALA A 222 -15.81 -46.92 -2.67
N GLY A 223 -14.55 -46.68 -3.03
CA GLY A 223 -13.29 -46.41 -2.31
C GLY A 223 -12.12 -46.41 -3.31
N GLY A 224 -10.92 -46.02 -2.88
CA GLY A 224 -9.67 -46.30 -3.61
C GLY A 224 -8.87 -45.07 -4.05
N GLY A 225 -8.03 -44.56 -3.14
CA GLY A 225 -7.01 -43.57 -3.47
C GLY A 225 -5.82 -44.21 -4.20
N VAL A 226 -5.34 -43.54 -5.23
CA VAL A 226 -4.01 -43.74 -5.80
C VAL A 226 -3.30 -42.39 -5.76
N ALA A 227 -2.25 -42.31 -4.93
CA ALA A 227 -1.37 -41.17 -4.86
C ALA A 227 -0.57 -41.06 -6.17
N ALA A 228 -0.90 -40.05 -6.99
CA ALA A 228 -0.14 -39.74 -8.19
C ALA A 228 0.97 -38.74 -7.84
N ALA A 229 2.21 -39.10 -8.14
CA ALA A 229 3.37 -38.24 -7.99
C ALA A 229 3.26 -37.02 -8.92
N VAL A 230 3.32 -35.82 -8.35
CA VAL A 230 3.31 -34.55 -9.09
C VAL A 230 4.64 -34.38 -9.80
N VAL A 231 4.63 -34.42 -11.14
CA VAL A 231 5.80 -34.09 -11.96
C VAL A 231 5.83 -32.58 -12.17
N ARG A 232 6.90 -31.94 -11.71
CA ARG A 232 7.19 -30.52 -11.96
C ARG A 232 7.47 -30.35 -13.45
N ALA A 233 6.67 -29.55 -14.17
CA ALA A 233 7.06 -29.08 -15.48
C ALA A 233 8.30 -28.20 -15.30
N ALA A 234 9.40 -28.51 -16.00
CA ALA A 234 10.63 -27.74 -15.89
C ALA A 234 10.43 -26.35 -16.52
N ALA A 235 10.06 -25.36 -15.70
CA ALA A 235 10.02 -23.96 -16.11
C ALA A 235 11.43 -23.36 -15.96
N GLY A 236 11.99 -22.86 -17.08
CA GLY A 236 13.05 -21.87 -17.04
C GLY A 236 12.58 -20.62 -16.28
N ALA A 237 13.51 -19.85 -15.73
CA ALA A 237 13.23 -18.67 -14.91
C ALA A 237 12.42 -17.59 -15.66
N SER A 238 11.11 -17.73 -15.68
CA SER A 238 10.15 -16.69 -16.06
C SER A 238 9.52 -16.13 -14.79
N GLY A 239 9.35 -14.80 -14.74
CA GLY A 239 8.64 -14.12 -13.65
C GLY A 239 7.18 -14.58 -13.53
N PRO A 240 6.40 -14.03 -12.58
CA PRO A 240 4.99 -14.36 -12.44
C PRO A 240 4.26 -14.15 -13.78
N GLY A 241 3.71 -15.24 -14.31
CA GLY A 241 3.19 -15.32 -15.66
C GLY A 241 3.17 -16.78 -16.10
N ALA A 242 2.04 -17.20 -16.67
CA ALA A 242 1.88 -18.57 -17.13
C ALA A 242 2.98 -18.93 -18.13
N GLY A 243 3.82 -19.91 -17.78
CA GLY A 243 4.64 -20.61 -18.76
C GLY A 243 3.75 -21.17 -19.87
N ASP A 244 4.29 -21.21 -21.08
CA ASP A 244 3.63 -21.52 -22.35
C ASP A 244 2.53 -22.60 -22.24
N LEU A 245 1.27 -22.17 -22.07
CA LEU A 245 0.09 -23.03 -22.05
C LEU A 245 -0.34 -23.25 -23.50
N SER A 246 0.19 -24.31 -24.11
CA SER A 246 -0.12 -24.69 -25.49
C SER A 246 -0.96 -25.97 -25.52
N GLY A 247 -2.27 -25.88 -25.27
CA GLY A 247 -3.19 -26.99 -25.53
C GLY A 247 -4.65 -26.70 -25.15
N GLN A 248 -5.52 -26.60 -26.16
CA GLN A 248 -6.98 -26.39 -26.03
C GLN A 248 -7.59 -27.23 -24.89
N GLY A 249 -7.77 -26.63 -23.71
CA GLY A 249 -8.19 -27.35 -22.52
C GLY A 249 -8.44 -26.47 -21.28
N LEU A 250 -9.08 -27.06 -20.27
CA LEU A 250 -9.19 -26.50 -18.93
C LEU A 250 -7.91 -26.81 -18.15
N VAL A 251 -7.30 -25.81 -17.53
CA VAL A 251 -6.06 -25.96 -16.76
C VAL A 251 -6.28 -25.54 -15.32
N TRP A 252 -5.72 -26.31 -14.39
CA TRP A 252 -5.64 -25.89 -12.99
C TRP A 252 -4.42 -24.99 -12.83
N VAL A 253 -4.61 -23.79 -12.28
CA VAL A 253 -3.53 -22.86 -11.96
C VAL A 253 -3.48 -22.59 -10.46
N ALA A 254 -2.28 -22.29 -9.96
CA ALA A 254 -2.06 -21.87 -8.60
C ALA A 254 -2.71 -20.50 -8.37
N ALA A 255 -3.62 -20.43 -7.39
CA ALA A 255 -4.30 -19.20 -6.99
C ALA A 255 -3.62 -18.51 -5.79
N GLU A 256 -2.47 -19.03 -5.37
CA GLU A 256 -1.58 -18.46 -4.36
C GLU A 256 -0.12 -18.85 -4.68
N SER A 257 0.85 -18.17 -4.06
CA SER A 257 2.28 -18.49 -4.20
C SER A 257 2.77 -19.24 -2.95
N THR A 258 2.75 -20.57 -2.98
CA THR A 258 3.18 -21.44 -1.88
C THR A 258 3.77 -22.75 -2.41
N GLY A 259 4.53 -23.48 -1.59
CA GLY A 259 5.07 -24.80 -1.98
C GLY A 259 5.98 -24.79 -3.22
N GLY A 260 6.60 -23.64 -3.53
CA GLY A 260 7.46 -23.47 -4.70
C GLY A 260 6.71 -23.17 -6.01
N PHE A 261 5.38 -23.08 -5.98
CA PHE A 261 4.56 -22.59 -7.09
C PHE A 261 4.42 -21.08 -7.04
N VAL A 262 4.37 -20.46 -8.22
CA VAL A 262 4.06 -19.03 -8.38
C VAL A 262 2.60 -18.86 -8.75
N TYR A 263 1.95 -17.78 -8.29
CA TYR A 263 0.60 -17.41 -8.71
C TYR A 263 0.45 -17.46 -10.25
N GLY A 264 -0.58 -18.16 -10.72
CA GLY A 264 -0.86 -18.35 -12.14
C GLY A 264 -0.10 -19.51 -12.81
N GLU A 265 0.82 -20.18 -12.09
CA GLU A 265 1.53 -21.35 -12.59
C GLU A 265 0.59 -22.57 -12.71
N PRO A 266 0.66 -23.36 -13.80
CA PRO A 266 -0.15 -24.57 -13.93
C PRO A 266 0.20 -25.62 -12.88
N VAL A 267 -0.83 -26.17 -12.23
CA VAL A 267 -0.74 -27.25 -11.25
C VAL A 267 -1.22 -28.55 -11.87
N VAL A 268 -0.30 -29.49 -12.08
CA VAL A 268 -0.58 -30.81 -12.65
C VAL A 268 -0.98 -31.80 -11.54
N GLY A 269 -1.90 -32.72 -11.83
CA GLY A 269 -2.25 -33.81 -10.89
C GLY A 269 -3.36 -33.48 -9.89
N VAL A 270 -4.06 -32.36 -10.08
CA VAL A 270 -5.23 -32.00 -9.26
C VAL A 270 -6.35 -33.01 -9.49
N ALA A 271 -6.73 -33.75 -8.44
CA ALA A 271 -7.75 -34.81 -8.50
C ALA A 271 -9.19 -34.29 -8.65
N ALA A 272 -9.43 -32.99 -8.42
CA ALA A 272 -10.75 -32.39 -8.59
C ALA A 272 -11.16 -32.33 -10.07
N ALA A 273 -12.46 -32.52 -10.33
CA ALA A 273 -13.01 -32.48 -11.68
C ALA A 273 -12.74 -31.12 -12.34
N GLN A 274 -12.24 -31.15 -13.58
CA GLN A 274 -11.99 -29.94 -14.36
C GLN A 274 -13.33 -29.36 -14.85
N ALA A 275 -13.66 -28.17 -14.37
CA ALA A 275 -14.74 -27.35 -14.89
C ALA A 275 -14.29 -25.89 -14.84
N ASP A 276 -14.66 -25.08 -15.83
CA ASP A 276 -14.25 -23.66 -15.84
C ASP A 276 -14.76 -22.94 -14.57
N GLY A 277 -13.84 -22.26 -13.89
CA GLY A 277 -14.09 -21.62 -12.61
C GLY A 277 -14.13 -22.57 -11.40
N ALA A 278 -13.84 -23.87 -11.56
CA ALA A 278 -13.72 -24.80 -10.44
C ALA A 278 -12.59 -24.37 -9.49
N ARG A 279 -12.75 -24.65 -8.20
CA ARG A 279 -11.81 -24.23 -7.15
C ARG A 279 -11.59 -25.41 -6.21
N THR A 280 -10.35 -25.61 -5.79
CA THR A 280 -10.05 -26.70 -4.86
C THR A 280 -8.77 -26.42 -4.09
N VAL A 281 -8.63 -27.06 -2.93
CA VAL A 281 -7.36 -27.15 -2.20
C VAL A 281 -6.69 -28.46 -2.59
N HIS A 282 -5.52 -28.39 -3.22
CA HIS A 282 -4.73 -29.54 -3.62
C HIS A 282 -3.59 -29.77 -2.62
N THR A 283 -3.39 -31.02 -2.19
CA THR A 283 -2.26 -31.40 -1.35
C THR A 283 -1.09 -31.83 -2.22
N LEU A 284 0.03 -31.13 -2.11
CA LEU A 284 1.28 -31.40 -2.81
C LEU A 284 1.99 -32.63 -2.24
N GLY A 285 2.94 -33.18 -3.00
CA GLY A 285 3.67 -34.39 -2.62
C GLY A 285 4.53 -34.28 -1.36
N ASP A 286 4.84 -33.06 -0.92
CA ASP A 286 5.52 -32.75 0.34
C ASP A 286 4.56 -32.57 1.54
N GLY A 287 3.26 -32.75 1.32
CA GLY A 287 2.21 -32.58 2.33
C GLY A 287 1.72 -31.14 2.50
N SER A 288 2.31 -30.16 1.79
CA SER A 288 1.80 -28.78 1.78
C SER A 288 0.50 -28.68 0.99
N GLN A 289 -0.32 -27.68 1.27
CA GLN A 289 -1.59 -27.44 0.58
C GLN A 289 -1.47 -26.19 -0.28
N ILE A 290 -2.06 -26.24 -1.47
CA ILE A 290 -2.13 -25.12 -2.40
C ILE A 290 -3.56 -24.92 -2.91
N PHE A 291 -4.00 -23.67 -2.96
CA PHE A 291 -5.26 -23.28 -3.56
C PHE A 291 -5.14 -23.23 -5.07
N CYS A 292 -5.99 -23.99 -5.76
CA CYS A 292 -6.01 -24.08 -7.21
C CYS A 292 -7.34 -23.58 -7.77
N MET A 293 -7.28 -22.95 -8.94
CA MET A 293 -8.46 -22.58 -9.73
C MET A 293 -8.35 -23.19 -11.13
N CYS A 294 -9.42 -23.82 -11.58
CA CYS A 294 -9.54 -24.32 -12.93
C CYS A 294 -10.04 -23.19 -13.82
N ILE A 295 -9.29 -22.90 -14.88
CA ILE A 295 -9.58 -21.83 -15.82
C ILE A 295 -9.51 -22.38 -17.24
N SER A 296 -10.30 -21.81 -18.13
CA SER A 296 -10.07 -21.93 -19.57
C SER A 296 -8.76 -21.23 -19.96
N GLU A 297 -8.06 -21.72 -20.98
CA GLU A 297 -6.85 -21.08 -21.52
C GLU A 297 -7.07 -19.59 -21.88
N GLY A 298 -8.25 -19.26 -22.43
CA GLY A 298 -8.62 -17.86 -22.70
C GLY A 298 -8.82 -16.99 -21.45
N GLY A 299 -8.95 -17.60 -20.28
CA GLY A 299 -9.11 -16.95 -18.98
C GLY A 299 -7.79 -16.67 -18.24
N VAL A 300 -6.66 -17.19 -18.72
CA VAL A 300 -5.34 -17.08 -18.06
C VAL A 300 -4.91 -15.63 -17.90
N VAL A 301 -5.05 -14.82 -18.94
CA VAL A 301 -4.72 -13.38 -18.90
C VAL A 301 -5.58 -12.67 -17.86
N ASN A 302 -6.89 -12.93 -17.84
CA ASN A 302 -7.81 -12.33 -16.87
C ASN A 302 -7.53 -12.78 -15.44
N PHE A 303 -7.14 -14.05 -15.25
CA PHE A 303 -6.76 -14.58 -13.95
C PHE A 303 -5.49 -13.89 -13.42
N ASN A 304 -4.44 -13.80 -14.25
CA ASN A 304 -3.18 -13.16 -13.90
C ASN A 304 -3.32 -11.64 -13.66
N ASN A 305 -4.34 -11.01 -14.23
CA ASN A 305 -4.63 -9.60 -14.00
C ASN A 305 -5.41 -9.33 -12.70
N ARG A 306 -5.86 -10.34 -11.95
CA ARG A 306 -6.62 -10.11 -10.69
C ARG A 306 -5.89 -9.25 -9.65
N PRO A 307 -4.57 -9.38 -9.43
CA PRO A 307 -3.86 -8.48 -8.53
C PRO A 307 -3.96 -7.00 -8.93
N SER A 308 -4.01 -6.68 -10.23
CA SER A 308 -4.24 -5.31 -10.71
C SER A 308 -5.64 -4.79 -10.38
N ALA A 309 -6.64 -5.66 -10.20
CA ALA A 309 -7.96 -5.25 -9.72
C ALA A 309 -7.95 -4.84 -8.24
N CYS A 310 -6.94 -5.26 -7.46
CA CYS A 310 -6.80 -4.96 -6.05
C CYS A 310 -5.98 -3.70 -5.77
N ASP A 311 -5.02 -3.35 -6.64
CA ASP A 311 -4.22 -2.13 -6.52
C ASP A 311 -4.60 -1.11 -7.60
N ARG A 312 -5.19 0.01 -7.16
CA ARG A 312 -5.64 1.12 -8.01
C ARG A 312 -4.50 1.83 -8.75
N ARG A 313 -3.23 1.49 -8.47
CA ARG A 313 -2.05 2.04 -9.14
C ARG A 313 -1.61 1.24 -10.36
N ILE A 314 -2.21 0.08 -10.60
CA ILE A 314 -1.75 -0.86 -11.63
C ILE A 314 -2.92 -1.08 -12.60
N LEU A 315 -2.65 -1.02 -13.90
CA LEU A 315 -3.62 -1.41 -14.92
C LEU A 315 -3.44 -2.88 -15.28
N GLU A 316 -4.45 -3.47 -15.90
CA GLU A 316 -4.35 -4.81 -16.46
C GLU A 316 -3.17 -4.90 -17.44
N VAL A 317 -2.36 -5.95 -17.35
CA VAL A 317 -1.27 -6.16 -18.30
C VAL A 317 -1.84 -6.60 -19.64
N ARG A 318 -1.49 -5.86 -20.69
CA ARG A 318 -1.79 -6.15 -22.09
C ARG A 318 -0.49 -6.38 -22.85
N PHE A 319 -0.53 -7.31 -23.79
CA PHE A 319 0.57 -7.59 -24.69
C PHE A 319 0.25 -7.01 -26.07
N ASN A 320 1.25 -6.40 -26.69
CA ASN A 320 1.15 -5.93 -28.07
C ASN A 320 1.22 -7.11 -29.04
N ALA A 321 1.07 -6.84 -30.34
CA ALA A 321 1.13 -7.87 -31.39
C ALA A 321 2.47 -8.64 -31.45
N LEU A 322 3.53 -8.11 -30.84
CA LEU A 322 4.86 -8.73 -30.76
C LEU A 322 5.07 -9.53 -29.47
N GLY A 323 4.03 -9.67 -28.63
CA GLY A 323 4.13 -10.37 -27.35
C GLY A 323 4.91 -9.61 -26.28
N SER A 324 5.19 -8.32 -26.48
CA SER A 324 5.79 -7.46 -25.45
C SER A 324 4.70 -6.79 -24.61
N PRO A 325 4.88 -6.61 -23.30
CA PRO A 325 3.91 -5.95 -22.44
C PRO A 325 3.91 -4.44 -22.73
N GLU A 326 3.21 -4.01 -23.77
CA GLU A 326 3.12 -2.60 -24.16
C GLU A 326 1.69 -2.27 -24.59
N ARG A 327 1.19 -1.10 -24.17
CA ARG A 327 -0.15 -0.60 -24.49
C ARG A 327 -0.09 0.78 -25.15
N PRO A 328 -0.94 1.06 -26.17
CA PRO A 328 -1.04 2.40 -26.72
C PRO A 328 -1.58 3.40 -25.68
N LEU A 329 -1.09 4.64 -25.75
CA LEU A 329 -1.41 5.68 -24.78
C LEU A 329 -2.91 5.96 -24.67
N SER A 330 -3.64 5.95 -25.79
CA SER A 330 -5.10 6.17 -25.82
C SER A 330 -5.87 5.14 -24.98
N GLU A 331 -5.45 3.88 -24.99
CA GLU A 331 -6.06 2.83 -24.16
C GLU A 331 -5.67 2.95 -22.69
N VAL A 332 -4.47 3.45 -22.38
CA VAL A 332 -4.09 3.79 -21.00
C VAL A 332 -5.04 4.88 -20.49
N VAL A 333 -5.19 5.98 -21.22
CA VAL A 333 -6.05 7.10 -20.81
C VAL A 333 -7.51 6.66 -20.62
N ALA A 334 -8.02 5.80 -21.51
CA ALA A 334 -9.37 5.26 -21.41
C ALA A 334 -9.57 4.36 -20.18
N ALA A 335 -8.53 3.65 -19.75
CA ALA A 335 -8.57 2.77 -18.58
C ALA A 335 -8.26 3.50 -17.25
N SER A 336 -7.52 4.60 -17.32
CA SER A 336 -7.11 5.38 -16.14
C SER A 336 -8.30 6.02 -15.42
N LYS A 337 -8.28 5.94 -14.09
CA LYS A 337 -9.28 6.60 -13.25
C LYS A 337 -8.63 7.18 -12.02
N GLU A 338 -8.99 8.42 -11.69
CA GLU A 338 -8.52 9.03 -10.45
C GLU A 338 -9.27 8.49 -9.23
N TYR A 339 -8.52 7.99 -8.26
CA TYR A 339 -9.03 7.60 -6.94
C TYR A 339 -8.44 8.49 -5.84
N ASP A 340 -9.12 8.57 -4.71
CA ASP A 340 -8.58 9.19 -3.50
C ASP A 340 -7.57 8.22 -2.84
N MET A 341 -6.28 8.53 -3.03
CA MET A 341 -5.16 7.74 -2.50
C MET A 341 -4.63 8.27 -1.16
N LYS A 342 -5.29 9.25 -0.52
CA LYS A 342 -4.94 9.82 0.80
C LYS A 342 -3.56 10.48 0.95
N TRP A 343 -2.72 10.47 -0.08
CA TRP A 343 -1.55 11.33 -0.24
C TRP A 343 -1.87 12.82 -0.08
N LYS A 344 -0.89 13.56 0.45
CA LYS A 344 -0.95 15.02 0.59
C LYS A 344 -0.04 15.65 -0.44
N MET A 345 -0.58 16.60 -1.21
CA MET A 345 0.18 17.36 -2.21
C MET A 345 -0.27 18.81 -2.21
N VAL A 346 0.62 19.71 -2.64
CA VAL A 346 0.31 21.13 -2.84
C VAL A 346 -0.20 21.32 -4.27
N GLY A 347 -1.35 21.98 -4.39
CA GLY A 347 -2.03 22.20 -5.66
C GLY A 347 -2.81 20.98 -6.19
N PRO A 348 -3.49 21.13 -7.34
CA PRO A 348 -4.39 20.12 -7.90
C PRO A 348 -3.65 19.02 -8.64
N ARG A 349 -4.19 17.80 -8.74
CA ARG A 349 -3.62 16.73 -9.59
C ARG A 349 -3.68 17.11 -11.07
N THR A 350 -2.69 16.65 -11.83
CA THR A 350 -2.53 17.00 -13.25
C THR A 350 -2.28 15.83 -14.17
N THR A 351 -1.92 14.67 -13.65
CA THR A 351 -1.56 13.50 -14.45
C THR A 351 -2.65 13.11 -15.45
N LEU A 352 -3.92 13.02 -15.03
CA LEU A 352 -5.01 12.65 -15.93
C LEU A 352 -5.18 13.67 -17.07
N TRP A 353 -5.02 14.96 -16.76
CA TRP A 353 -5.09 16.03 -17.75
C TRP A 353 -3.92 15.94 -18.74
N CYS A 354 -2.69 15.75 -18.25
CA CYS A 354 -1.49 15.59 -19.09
C CYS A 354 -1.60 14.38 -20.02
N LEU A 355 -2.06 13.24 -19.51
CA LEU A 355 -2.31 12.06 -20.32
C LEU A 355 -3.39 12.30 -21.38
N SER A 356 -4.49 12.94 -21.00
CA SER A 356 -5.57 13.30 -21.92
C SER A 356 -5.09 14.26 -23.01
N TYR A 357 -4.24 15.22 -22.66
CA TYR A 357 -3.60 16.14 -23.60
C TYR A 357 -2.80 15.38 -24.66
N LEU A 358 -1.90 14.50 -24.23
CA LEU A 358 -1.08 13.68 -25.14
C LEU A 358 -1.94 12.77 -26.03
N SER A 359 -2.98 12.17 -25.47
CA SER A 359 -3.93 11.30 -26.18
C SER A 359 -4.72 12.05 -27.26
N VAL A 360 -5.25 13.23 -26.93
CA VAL A 360 -6.02 14.08 -27.87
C VAL A 360 -5.14 14.58 -29.02
N GLU A 361 -3.88 14.94 -28.72
CA GLU A 361 -2.91 15.36 -29.74
C GLU A 361 -2.42 14.18 -30.60
N GLY A 362 -2.69 12.94 -30.19
CA GLY A 362 -2.18 11.74 -30.86
C GLY A 362 -0.65 11.61 -30.78
N LEU A 363 -0.04 12.21 -29.76
CA LEU A 363 1.41 12.23 -29.58
C LEU A 363 1.83 11.26 -28.48
N GLY A 364 2.84 10.44 -28.77
CA GLY A 364 3.59 9.75 -27.73
C GLY A 364 4.52 10.69 -26.96
N PHE A 365 5.03 10.25 -25.82
CA PHE A 365 5.93 11.04 -24.97
C PHE A 365 7.17 11.58 -25.70
N GLU A 366 7.75 10.79 -26.60
CA GLU A 366 8.90 11.19 -27.41
C GLU A 366 8.54 12.28 -28.43
N ALA A 367 7.44 12.07 -29.16
CA ALA A 367 6.95 13.03 -30.15
C ALA A 367 6.54 14.35 -29.49
N HIS A 368 5.97 14.30 -28.27
CA HIS A 368 5.67 15.49 -27.48
C HIS A 368 6.92 16.29 -27.13
N HIS A 369 7.99 15.62 -26.67
CA HIS A 369 9.26 16.30 -26.39
C HIS A 369 9.82 17.02 -27.63
N GLU A 370 9.81 16.36 -28.78
CA GLU A 370 10.32 16.97 -30.01
C GLU A 370 9.44 18.13 -30.48
N ARG A 371 8.11 17.99 -30.39
CA ARG A 371 7.17 19.08 -30.66
C ARG A 371 7.41 20.29 -29.75
N PHE A 372 7.55 20.06 -28.44
CA PHE A 372 7.89 21.09 -27.47
C PHE A 372 9.16 21.85 -27.88
N ARG A 373 10.22 21.13 -28.24
CA ARG A 373 11.48 21.75 -28.70
C ARG A 373 11.30 22.60 -29.95
N GLN A 374 10.54 22.11 -30.92
CA GLN A 374 10.28 22.83 -32.17
C GLN A 374 9.47 24.11 -31.93
N LEU A 375 8.44 24.04 -31.08
CA LEU A 375 7.60 25.19 -30.75
C LEU A 375 8.36 26.29 -30.00
N CYS A 376 9.20 25.91 -29.05
CA CYS A 376 10.03 26.85 -28.30
C CYS A 376 11.31 27.26 -29.05
N LYS A 377 11.66 26.60 -30.15
CA LYS A 377 12.93 26.75 -30.90
C LYS A 377 14.15 26.67 -29.97
N VAL A 378 14.16 25.67 -29.10
CA VAL A 378 15.19 25.46 -28.09
C VAL A 378 16.14 24.34 -28.48
N ASP A 379 17.42 24.57 -28.25
CA ASP A 379 18.47 23.58 -28.44
C ASP A 379 18.56 22.61 -27.25
N ALA A 380 19.28 21.51 -27.45
CA ALA A 380 19.42 20.46 -26.43
C ALA A 380 20.22 20.90 -25.18
N GLY A 381 20.99 21.99 -25.26
CA GLY A 381 21.76 22.55 -24.15
C GLY A 381 20.98 23.55 -23.30
N ALA A 382 19.79 23.96 -23.74
CA ALA A 382 18.94 24.85 -22.95
C ALA A 382 18.46 24.18 -21.65
N TRP A 383 18.22 25.00 -20.62
CA TRP A 383 17.84 24.53 -19.30
C TRP A 383 16.62 23.61 -19.35
N GLY A 384 16.74 22.45 -18.69
CA GLY A 384 15.66 21.48 -18.54
C GLY A 384 15.38 20.63 -19.79
N ILE A 385 15.98 20.88 -20.96
CA ILE A 385 15.60 20.16 -22.19
C ILE A 385 15.98 18.66 -22.12
N GLN A 386 17.20 18.34 -21.69
CA GLN A 386 17.62 16.95 -21.49
C GLN A 386 16.79 16.26 -20.40
N GLU A 387 16.48 16.97 -19.33
CA GLU A 387 15.66 16.46 -18.24
C GLU A 387 14.23 16.17 -18.71
N HIS A 388 13.63 17.09 -19.49
CA HIS A 388 12.32 16.89 -20.08
C HIS A 388 12.28 15.61 -20.92
N PHE A 389 13.32 15.35 -21.74
CA PHE A 389 13.41 14.13 -22.53
C PHE A 389 13.49 12.89 -21.62
N GLN A 390 14.40 12.87 -20.64
CA GLN A 390 14.58 11.74 -19.73
C GLN A 390 13.31 11.42 -18.93
N VAL A 391 12.67 12.43 -18.36
CA VAL A 391 11.43 12.26 -17.60
C VAL A 391 10.30 11.77 -18.52
N SER A 392 10.22 12.27 -19.76
CA SER A 392 9.25 11.78 -20.75
C SER A 392 9.48 10.29 -21.08
N MET A 393 10.74 9.85 -21.15
CA MET A 393 11.07 8.44 -21.40
C MET A 393 10.77 7.56 -20.18
N PHE A 394 10.99 8.04 -18.96
CA PHE A 394 10.58 7.34 -17.75
C PHE A 394 9.06 7.21 -17.68
N LEU A 395 8.32 8.28 -17.97
CA LEU A 395 6.87 8.26 -18.04
C LEU A 395 6.37 7.26 -19.10
N ARG A 396 6.98 7.23 -20.29
CA ARG A 396 6.66 6.22 -21.31
C ARG A 396 6.80 4.80 -20.76
N GLN A 397 7.94 4.49 -20.13
CA GLN A 397 8.20 3.16 -19.61
C GLN A 397 7.19 2.78 -18.52
N LEU A 398 6.95 3.66 -17.56
CA LEU A 398 6.03 3.41 -16.44
C LEU A 398 4.58 3.27 -16.89
N VAL A 399 4.15 4.05 -17.88
CA VAL A 399 2.75 4.14 -18.29
C VAL A 399 2.40 3.13 -19.38
N GLN A 400 3.24 2.98 -20.39
CA GLN A 400 2.92 2.14 -21.55
C GLN A 400 3.48 0.72 -21.43
N VAL A 401 4.63 0.53 -20.76
CA VAL A 401 5.29 -0.79 -20.67
C VAL A 401 5.00 -1.46 -19.32
N ASP A 402 5.27 -0.77 -18.22
CA ASP A 402 4.94 -1.27 -16.87
C ASP A 402 3.44 -1.17 -16.56
N GLN A 403 2.69 -0.46 -17.41
CA GLN A 403 1.22 -0.36 -17.38
C GLN A 403 0.66 0.08 -16.01
N LEU A 404 1.31 1.07 -15.40
CA LEU A 404 0.81 1.70 -14.19
C LEU A 404 -0.35 2.64 -14.51
N ASP A 405 -1.35 2.69 -13.63
CA ASP A 405 -2.32 3.78 -13.64
C ASP A 405 -1.63 5.03 -13.08
N ALA A 406 -1.01 5.75 -14.01
CA ALA A 406 -0.25 6.97 -13.79
C ALA A 406 -0.95 7.94 -12.84
N CYS A 407 -2.28 8.04 -12.98
CA CYS A 407 -3.09 8.97 -12.22
C CYS A 407 -2.88 8.76 -10.72
N ASN A 408 -2.83 7.51 -10.25
CA ASN A 408 -2.83 7.15 -8.84
C ASN A 408 -1.43 6.98 -8.22
N SER A 409 -0.39 7.38 -8.94
CA SER A 409 1.00 7.30 -8.46
C SER A 409 1.55 8.69 -8.14
N TYR A 410 1.97 8.88 -6.88
CA TYR A 410 2.54 10.16 -6.44
C TYR A 410 3.82 10.52 -7.20
N GLY A 411 4.71 9.53 -7.43
CA GLY A 411 5.95 9.76 -8.15
C GLY A 411 5.71 10.22 -9.59
N ILE A 412 4.73 9.62 -10.26
CA ILE A 412 4.36 9.97 -11.65
C ILE A 412 3.74 11.37 -11.71
N GLU A 413 2.90 11.73 -10.74
CA GLU A 413 2.39 13.10 -10.64
C GLU A 413 3.52 14.12 -10.49
N LEU A 414 4.53 13.85 -9.66
CA LEU A 414 5.70 14.74 -9.52
C LEU A 414 6.53 14.81 -10.80
N MET A 415 6.63 13.73 -11.58
CA MET A 415 7.27 13.73 -12.90
C MET A 415 6.51 14.61 -13.88
N PHE A 416 5.18 14.50 -13.98
CA PHE A 416 4.37 15.39 -14.81
C PHE A 416 4.44 16.84 -14.36
N ARG A 417 4.47 17.11 -13.04
CA ARG A 417 4.72 18.47 -12.51
C ARG A 417 6.06 19.02 -12.97
N ARG A 418 7.10 18.17 -13.00
CA ARG A 418 8.43 18.57 -13.44
C ARG A 418 8.47 18.90 -14.93
N VAL A 419 7.84 18.08 -15.76
CA VAL A 419 7.68 18.35 -17.21
C VAL A 419 6.94 19.67 -17.42
N GLN A 420 5.79 19.88 -16.78
CA GLN A 420 5.02 21.13 -16.83
C GLN A 420 5.84 22.35 -16.38
N THR A 421 6.69 22.20 -15.37
CA THR A 421 7.57 23.28 -14.88
C THR A 421 8.60 23.67 -15.95
N ILE A 422 9.20 22.69 -16.62
CA ILE A 422 10.17 22.94 -17.69
C ILE A 422 9.49 23.62 -18.87
N GLU A 423 8.32 23.13 -19.28
CA GLU A 423 7.54 23.74 -20.35
C GLU A 423 7.13 25.19 -20.00
N TYR A 424 6.65 25.42 -18.77
CA TYR A 424 6.31 26.76 -18.28
C TYR A 424 7.50 27.72 -18.34
N ALA A 425 8.72 27.28 -18.02
CA ALA A 425 9.92 28.11 -18.11
C ALA A 425 10.22 28.60 -19.54
N HIS A 426 9.76 27.87 -20.56
CA HIS A 426 9.91 28.24 -21.98
C HIS A 426 8.61 28.75 -22.63
N SER A 427 7.56 28.98 -21.84
CA SER A 427 6.24 29.40 -22.32
C SER A 427 6.24 30.76 -23.01
N GLU A 428 7.02 31.70 -22.51
CA GLU A 428 7.18 33.02 -23.14
C GLU A 428 7.80 32.92 -24.53
N ARG A 429 8.82 32.06 -24.72
CA ARG A 429 9.42 31.80 -26.04
C ARG A 429 8.44 31.18 -27.02
N ALA A 430 7.64 30.23 -26.53
CA ALA A 430 6.55 29.64 -27.30
C ALA A 430 5.55 30.70 -27.76
N ARG A 431 5.10 31.59 -26.86
CA ARG A 431 4.16 32.67 -27.15
C ARG A 431 4.73 33.70 -28.14
N GLU A 432 5.99 34.10 -27.97
CA GLU A 432 6.68 34.99 -28.91
C GLU A 432 6.78 34.39 -30.32
N ASN A 433 7.11 33.10 -30.43
CA ASN A 433 7.18 32.42 -31.73
C ASN A 433 5.80 32.29 -32.40
N GLU A 434 4.77 32.00 -31.61
CA GLU A 434 3.38 31.87 -32.06
C GLU A 434 2.86 33.22 -32.57
N SER A 435 3.06 34.31 -31.83
CA SER A 435 2.64 35.66 -32.24
C SER A 435 3.31 36.17 -33.52
N ARG A 436 4.54 35.76 -33.82
CA ARG A 436 5.21 36.06 -35.11
C ARG A 436 4.58 35.34 -36.29
N SER A 437 3.91 34.23 -36.05
CA SER A 437 3.38 33.34 -37.09
C SER A 437 1.94 33.67 -37.46
N VAL A 438 1.26 34.52 -36.68
CA VAL A 438 -0.16 34.84 -36.85
C VAL A 438 -0.29 36.16 -37.59
N GLY A 439 -0.53 36.08 -38.91
CA GLY A 439 -0.93 37.23 -39.71
C GLY A 439 -2.42 37.53 -39.53
N GLY A 440 -2.80 38.76 -39.17
CA GLY A 440 -4.21 39.14 -39.04
C GLY A 440 -4.47 40.32 -38.10
N LYS A 441 -5.74 40.71 -37.96
CA LYS A 441 -6.20 41.77 -37.03
C LYS A 441 -6.49 41.28 -35.59
N LEU A 442 -6.67 39.97 -35.42
CA LEU A 442 -6.96 39.32 -34.14
C LEU A 442 -5.75 38.48 -33.74
N SER A 443 -5.38 38.55 -32.47
CA SER A 443 -4.43 37.61 -31.88
C SER A 443 -4.99 36.17 -31.97
N LEU A 444 -4.10 35.19 -31.96
CA LEU A 444 -4.51 33.79 -32.01
C LEU A 444 -5.32 33.38 -30.77
N GLU A 445 -5.02 33.98 -29.62
CA GLU A 445 -5.78 33.78 -28.38
C GLU A 445 -7.22 34.25 -28.53
N GLU A 446 -7.44 35.41 -29.15
CA GLU A 446 -8.79 35.89 -29.47
C GLU A 446 -9.48 34.95 -30.46
N GLN A 447 -8.78 34.49 -31.51
CA GLN A 447 -9.35 33.59 -32.51
C GLN A 447 -9.85 32.27 -31.88
N TYR A 448 -9.06 31.64 -31.00
CA TYR A 448 -9.49 30.43 -30.30
C TYR A 448 -10.63 30.68 -29.32
N THR A 449 -10.54 31.74 -28.52
CA THR A 449 -11.54 32.07 -27.51
C THR A 449 -12.91 32.37 -28.14
N PHE A 450 -12.94 33.10 -29.26
CA PHE A 450 -14.18 33.37 -30.00
C PHE A 450 -14.69 32.16 -30.79
N GLY A 451 -13.80 31.26 -31.22
CA GLY A 451 -14.16 30.07 -31.98
C GLY A 451 -14.79 28.94 -31.16
N SER A 452 -14.86 29.08 -29.83
CA SER A 452 -15.16 27.99 -28.90
C SER A 452 -14.26 26.76 -29.10
N LEU A 453 -13.14 26.95 -29.78
CA LEU A 453 -12.09 25.97 -29.89
C LEU A 453 -11.33 26.08 -28.58
N VAL A 454 -11.44 25.04 -27.73
CA VAL A 454 -10.47 24.85 -26.64
C VAL A 454 -9.11 24.97 -27.30
N ARG A 455 -8.16 25.69 -26.68
CA ARG A 455 -6.78 25.88 -27.16
C ARG A 455 -6.05 24.53 -27.24
N GLN A 456 -6.50 23.67 -28.14
CA GLN A 456 -6.00 22.33 -28.46
C GLN A 456 -4.84 22.42 -29.46
N ALA A 457 -4.54 23.62 -29.95
CA ALA A 457 -3.42 23.86 -30.84
C ALA A 457 -2.70 25.15 -30.42
N GLY A 458 -1.70 24.99 -29.54
CA GLY A 458 -0.80 26.05 -29.10
C GLY A 458 -0.68 26.07 -27.58
N THR A 459 0.36 25.55 -26.94
CA THR A 459 1.72 25.29 -27.47
C THR A 459 2.45 24.29 -26.56
N LEU A 460 1.96 24.07 -25.34
CA LEU A 460 2.66 23.39 -24.26
C LEU A 460 1.67 22.61 -23.38
N MET A 461 2.09 21.47 -22.86
CA MET A 461 1.34 20.64 -21.92
C MET A 461 1.45 21.25 -20.52
N ILE A 462 0.62 22.24 -20.22
CA ILE A 462 0.54 22.86 -18.89
C ILE A 462 -0.92 22.88 -18.42
N CYS A 463 -1.20 22.22 -17.29
CA CYS A 463 -2.57 22.08 -16.80
C CYS A 463 -3.13 23.44 -16.31
N PRO A 464 -4.32 23.85 -16.77
CA PRO A 464 -4.93 25.12 -16.36
C PRO A 464 -5.16 25.25 -14.84
N SER A 465 -5.60 24.17 -14.18
CA SER A 465 -5.85 24.19 -12.73
C SER A 465 -4.55 24.39 -11.93
N LEU A 466 -3.43 23.85 -12.42
CA LEU A 466 -2.11 24.09 -11.84
C LEU A 466 -1.69 25.56 -12.02
N LEU A 467 -1.90 26.14 -13.19
CA LEU A 467 -1.60 27.55 -13.43
C LEU A 467 -2.41 28.48 -12.53
N GLU A 468 -3.71 28.20 -12.34
CA GLU A 468 -4.56 28.95 -11.43
C GLU A 468 -4.05 28.87 -9.98
N HIS A 469 -3.68 27.66 -9.54
CA HIS A 469 -3.08 27.47 -8.23
C HIS A 469 -1.77 28.27 -8.07
N VAL A 470 -0.84 28.16 -9.01
CA VAL A 470 0.44 28.89 -8.99
C VAL A 470 0.21 30.40 -8.95
N LYS A 471 -0.69 30.91 -9.79
CA LYS A 471 -1.07 32.33 -9.78
C LYS A 471 -1.57 32.75 -8.39
N SER A 472 -2.46 31.98 -7.79
CA SER A 472 -3.02 32.29 -6.47
C SER A 472 -1.97 32.29 -5.36
N GLU A 473 -1.01 31.36 -5.39
CA GLU A 473 0.06 31.29 -4.39
C GLU A 473 1.06 32.46 -4.55
N VAL A 474 1.46 32.76 -5.79
CA VAL A 474 2.34 33.90 -6.08
C VAL A 474 1.70 35.22 -5.69
N GLU A 475 0.40 35.40 -5.93
CA GLU A 475 -0.34 36.59 -5.51
C GLU A 475 -0.35 36.73 -3.97
N LYS A 476 -0.56 35.64 -3.24
CA LYS A 476 -0.50 35.62 -1.77
C LYS A 476 0.89 36.03 -1.26
N ASP A 477 1.95 35.48 -1.86
CA ASP A 477 3.34 35.78 -1.47
C ASP A 477 3.71 37.25 -1.73
N VAL A 478 3.31 37.78 -2.89
CA VAL A 478 3.51 39.20 -3.23
C VAL A 478 2.75 40.10 -2.23
N GLN A 479 1.52 39.74 -1.90
CA GLN A 479 0.72 40.52 -0.95
C GLN A 479 1.29 40.46 0.47
N LEU A 480 1.77 39.30 0.90
CA LEU A 480 2.46 39.13 2.17
C LEU A 480 3.73 39.98 2.23
N SER A 481 4.55 39.96 1.17
CA SER A 481 5.77 40.76 1.07
C SER A 481 5.47 42.27 1.15
N LYS A 482 4.44 42.74 0.43
CA LYS A 482 3.97 44.13 0.51
C LYS A 482 3.52 44.51 1.92
N ASN A 483 2.74 43.66 2.58
CA ASN A 483 2.27 43.88 3.95
C ASN A 483 3.44 43.94 4.95
N MET A 484 4.43 43.05 4.81
CA MET A 484 5.63 43.05 5.65
C MET A 484 6.49 44.30 5.43
N ARG A 485 6.60 44.79 4.18
CA ARG A 485 7.29 46.04 3.88
C ARG A 485 6.58 47.23 4.51
N LYS A 486 5.26 47.33 4.33
CA LYS A 486 4.42 48.38 4.94
C LYS A 486 4.54 48.38 6.47
N ALA A 487 4.48 47.21 7.10
CA ALA A 487 4.64 47.08 8.55
C ALA A 487 6.03 47.53 9.05
N ARG A 488 7.10 47.33 8.25
CA ARG A 488 8.44 47.85 8.58
C ARG A 488 8.50 49.37 8.46
N GLU A 489 7.97 49.92 7.37
CA GLU A 489 7.90 51.37 7.13
C GLU A 489 7.10 52.08 8.26
N GLU A 490 5.96 51.51 8.68
CA GLU A 490 5.16 52.02 9.80
C GLU A 490 5.91 51.96 11.14
N ARG A 491 6.66 50.88 11.42
CA ARG A 491 7.51 50.78 12.61
C ARG A 491 8.63 51.81 12.63
N GLU A 492 9.24 52.08 11.48
CA GLU A 492 10.27 53.11 11.37
C GLU A 492 9.70 54.52 11.55
N LEU A 493 8.53 54.81 10.96
CA LEU A 493 7.82 56.07 11.16
C LEU A 493 7.43 56.25 12.64
N ALA A 494 6.92 55.21 13.29
CA ALA A 494 6.60 55.24 14.72
C ALA A 494 7.85 55.51 15.58
N ARG A 495 9.01 54.93 15.25
CA ARG A 495 10.28 55.21 15.94
C ARG A 495 10.77 56.64 15.71
N LYS A 496 10.64 57.18 14.49
CA LYS A 496 11.02 58.56 14.17
C LYS A 496 10.12 59.57 14.90
N ASN A 497 8.81 59.31 14.95
CA ASN A 497 7.87 60.16 15.68
C ASN A 497 8.16 60.13 17.19
N LYS A 498 8.40 58.94 17.77
CA LYS A 498 8.76 58.82 19.19
C LYS A 498 10.06 59.56 19.55
N LYS A 499 11.04 59.61 18.65
CA LYS A 499 12.30 60.37 18.86
C LYS A 499 12.11 61.89 18.74
N LYS A 500 11.05 62.35 18.08
CA LYS A 500 10.72 63.77 17.94
C LYS A 500 9.99 64.32 19.18
N ASP A 501 9.32 63.44 19.93
CA ASP A 501 8.53 63.77 21.11
C ASP A 501 9.31 63.64 22.44
N ASP A 502 10.60 63.25 22.39
CA ASP A 502 11.51 63.19 23.56
C ASP A 502 12.43 64.44 23.51
N PRO A 503 12.23 65.46 24.39
CA PRO A 503 12.92 66.76 24.32
C PRO A 503 14.42 66.74 24.67
#